data_AF-A0A9D0XT30-F1
#
_entry.id   AF-A0A9D0XT30-F1
#
_cell.length_a   1.000
_cell.length_b   1.000
_cell.length_c   1.000
_cell.angle_alpha   90.00
_cell.angle_beta   90.00
_cell.angle_gamma   90.00
#
_symmetry.space_group_name_H-M   'P 1'
#
loop_
_entity.id
_entity.type
_entity.pdbx_description
1 polymer ?
#
loop_
_entity_poly.entity_id
_entity_poly.type
_entity_poly.pdbx_seq_one_letter_code
_entity_poly.pdbx_strand_id
1 'polypeptide(L)'
;MKRRSFLKGTLATGAAAVAVNAGLLTPSTVLADWNAKAFNAKTTDDALSGVFGSASTADSGDIKLKAPAIAENGAVTPVTVDASGIDGVETIAIMASKNPMPLVCEYTFASNAVGYVSTRIKMGQTMNVIA
;
A
#
# COMPACT_ATOMS: atom_id res chain seq x y z
N MET A 1 35.71 -45.49 12.91
CA MET A 1 34.44 -44.73 12.99
C MET A 1 33.70 -45.04 14.29
N LYS A 2 33.35 -44.05 15.12
CA LYS A 2 32.63 -44.27 16.40
C LYS A 2 31.13 -44.42 16.12
N ARG A 3 30.56 -45.62 16.33
CA ARG A 3 29.13 -45.97 16.08
C ARG A 3 28.12 -44.95 16.65
N ARG A 4 28.42 -44.40 17.82
CA ARG A 4 27.62 -43.35 18.48
C ARG A 4 27.58 -42.04 17.68
N SER A 5 28.69 -41.66 17.04
CA SER A 5 28.76 -40.45 16.21
C SER A 5 27.99 -40.60 14.92
N PHE A 6 28.02 -41.81 14.34
CA PHE A 6 27.25 -42.14 13.14
C PHE A 6 25.74 -42.06 13.41
N LEU A 7 25.27 -42.70 14.49
CA LEU A 7 23.84 -42.69 14.83
C LEU A 7 23.30 -41.29 15.15
N LYS A 8 24.09 -40.46 15.87
CA LYS A 8 23.75 -39.06 16.14
C LYS A 8 23.70 -38.23 14.86
N GLY A 9 24.64 -38.43 13.94
CA GLY A 9 24.68 -37.73 12.65
C GLY A 9 23.46 -38.05 11.79
N THR A 10 23.11 -39.33 11.65
CA THR A 10 21.97 -39.75 10.82
C THR A 10 20.62 -39.26 11.37
N LEU A 11 20.45 -39.28 12.70
CA LEU A 11 19.23 -38.76 13.35
C LEU A 11 19.09 -37.24 13.17
N ALA A 12 20.18 -36.49 13.36
CA ALA A 12 20.17 -35.04 13.22
C ALA A 12 19.88 -34.62 11.76
N THR A 13 20.52 -35.27 10.78
CA THR A 13 20.28 -35.00 9.37
C THR A 13 18.87 -35.39 8.94
N GLY A 14 18.34 -36.51 9.44
CA GLY A 14 16.97 -36.93 9.17
C GLY A 14 15.94 -35.94 9.72
N ALA A 15 16.10 -35.49 10.96
CA ALA A 15 15.23 -34.49 11.57
C ALA A 15 15.29 -33.14 10.84
N ALA A 16 16.49 -32.70 10.45
CA ALA A 16 16.66 -31.47 9.67
C ALA A 16 15.98 -31.58 8.29
N ALA A 17 16.14 -32.70 7.59
CA ALA A 17 15.51 -32.92 6.30
C ALA A 17 13.97 -32.90 6.40
N VAL A 18 13.39 -33.51 7.44
CA VAL A 18 11.95 -33.45 7.68
C VAL A 18 11.50 -32.02 8.01
N ALA A 19 12.25 -31.29 8.84
CA ALA A 19 11.92 -29.90 9.19
C ALA A 19 12.00 -28.93 7.98
N VAL A 20 12.93 -29.15 7.05
CA VAL A 20 12.99 -28.39 5.78
C VAL A 20 11.77 -28.72 4.90
N ASN A 21 11.48 -30.01 4.68
CA ASN A 21 10.37 -30.42 3.81
C ASN A 21 9.00 -30.05 4.38
N ALA A 22 8.84 -30.02 5.70
CA ALA A 22 7.63 -29.57 6.38
C ALA A 22 7.47 -28.05 6.40
N GLY A 23 8.40 -27.28 5.83
CA GLY A 23 8.38 -25.81 5.87
C GLY A 23 8.62 -25.23 7.27
N LEU A 24 9.01 -26.03 8.25
CA LEU A 24 9.25 -25.57 9.63
C LEU A 24 10.50 -24.69 9.74
N LEU A 25 11.42 -24.83 8.78
CA LEU A 25 12.62 -24.00 8.64
C LEU A 25 12.49 -22.93 7.55
N THR A 26 11.38 -22.90 6.81
CA THR A 26 11.10 -21.76 5.94
C THR A 26 10.63 -20.60 6.81
N PRO A 27 11.26 -19.41 6.74
CA PRO A 27 10.76 -18.24 7.43
C PRO A 27 9.30 -18.04 7.01
N SER A 28 8.40 -17.88 7.99
CA SER A 28 7.06 -17.35 7.70
C SER A 28 7.28 -15.94 7.17
N THR A 29 7.37 -15.80 5.84
CA THR A 29 7.36 -14.51 5.20
C THR A 29 6.12 -13.81 5.71
N VAL A 30 6.30 -12.76 6.50
CA VAL A 30 5.21 -11.85 6.83
C VAL A 30 4.80 -11.29 5.48
N LEU A 31 3.73 -11.85 4.91
CA LEU A 31 3.14 -11.38 3.67
C LEU A 31 2.44 -10.06 4.00
N ALA A 32 3.24 -9.01 4.21
CA ALA A 32 2.79 -7.67 3.97
C ALA A 32 2.64 -7.55 2.44
N ASP A 33 1.55 -8.11 1.93
CA ASP A 33 1.13 -7.99 0.53
C ASP A 33 0.64 -6.55 0.31
N TRP A 34 1.59 -5.62 0.43
CA TRP A 34 1.37 -4.22 0.11
C TRP A 34 1.22 -4.12 -1.40
N ASN A 35 0.37 -3.20 -1.87
CA ASN A 35 -0.02 -3.09 -3.27
C ASN A 35 1.13 -2.55 -4.15
N ALA A 36 2.18 -3.36 -4.33
CA ALA A 36 3.39 -3.01 -5.04
C ALA A 36 3.10 -2.70 -6.52
N LYS A 37 2.09 -3.34 -7.10
CA LYS A 37 1.67 -3.08 -8.47
C LYS A 37 1.08 -1.67 -8.61
N ALA A 38 0.16 -1.28 -7.74
CA ALA A 38 -0.41 0.07 -7.76
C ALA A 38 0.63 1.14 -7.42
N PHE A 39 1.52 0.88 -6.45
CA PHE A 39 2.54 1.84 -6.03
C PHE A 39 3.60 2.09 -7.10
N ASN A 40 4.02 1.05 -7.82
CA ASN A 40 5.02 1.17 -8.90
C ASN A 40 4.42 1.58 -10.26
N ALA A 41 3.11 1.82 -10.32
CA ALA A 41 2.45 2.29 -11.53
C ALA A 41 3.09 3.61 -12.03
N LYS A 42 3.01 3.83 -13.35
CA LYS A 42 3.55 5.05 -13.99
C LYS A 42 2.46 6.00 -14.45
N THR A 43 1.24 5.51 -14.58
CA THR A 43 0.07 6.29 -14.95
C THR A 43 -0.93 6.28 -13.80
N THR A 44 -1.78 7.31 -13.74
CA THR A 44 -2.88 7.39 -12.77
C THR A 44 -3.86 6.24 -12.93
N ASP A 45 -4.13 5.85 -14.18
CA ASP A 45 -5.15 4.85 -14.48
C ASP A 45 -4.69 3.43 -14.09
N ASP A 46 -3.39 3.16 -14.27
CA ASP A 46 -2.76 1.91 -13.79
C ASP A 46 -2.74 1.85 -12.26
N ALA A 47 -2.47 2.98 -11.59
CA ALA A 47 -2.51 3.07 -10.13
C ALA A 47 -3.93 2.85 -9.60
N LEU A 48 -4.92 3.51 -10.20
CA LEU A 48 -6.32 3.39 -9.84
C LEU A 48 -6.84 1.96 -10.06
N SER A 49 -6.53 1.36 -11.21
CA SER A 49 -6.84 -0.05 -11.49
C SER A 49 -6.13 -1.00 -10.53
N GLY A 50 -4.93 -0.64 -10.07
CA GLY A 50 -4.18 -1.39 -9.07
C GLY A 50 -4.83 -1.35 -7.69
N VAL A 51 -5.37 -0.20 -7.26
CA VAL A 51 -6.01 -0.04 -5.94
C VAL A 51 -7.44 -0.57 -5.94
N PHE A 52 -8.27 -0.17 -6.90
CA PHE A 52 -9.72 -0.42 -6.90
C PHE A 52 -10.18 -1.47 -7.93
N GLY A 53 -9.25 -2.07 -8.67
CA GLY A 53 -9.56 -3.09 -9.69
C GLY A 53 -10.12 -2.54 -11.02
N SER A 54 -10.40 -1.24 -11.11
CA SER A 54 -10.80 -0.58 -12.36
C SER A 54 -10.35 0.88 -12.40
N ALA A 55 -10.21 1.45 -13.60
CA ALA A 55 -9.93 2.87 -13.80
C ALA A 55 -11.20 3.73 -13.87
N SER A 56 -12.39 3.15 -13.67
CA SER A 56 -13.64 3.88 -13.81
C SER A 56 -13.90 4.73 -12.58
N THR A 57 -13.83 6.05 -12.71
CA THR A 57 -14.20 7.01 -11.66
C THR A 57 -15.54 7.65 -11.97
N ALA A 58 -16.30 7.96 -10.94
CA ALA A 58 -17.47 8.83 -11.03
C ALA A 58 -17.19 10.08 -10.18
N ASP A 59 -17.36 11.25 -10.78
CA ASP A 59 -17.19 12.50 -10.05
C ASP A 59 -18.28 12.63 -8.98
N SER A 60 -17.88 12.90 -7.74
CA SER A 60 -18.80 13.11 -6.63
C SER A 60 -18.59 14.50 -6.02
N GLY A 61 -19.68 15.25 -5.87
CA GLY A 61 -19.67 16.54 -5.17
C GLY A 61 -19.59 16.42 -3.65
N ASP A 62 -19.76 15.20 -3.11
CA ASP A 62 -19.75 14.95 -1.67
C ASP A 62 -18.33 14.80 -1.10
N ILE A 63 -17.32 14.67 -1.98
CA ILE A 63 -15.91 14.58 -1.63
C ILE A 63 -15.28 15.98 -1.67
N LYS A 64 -14.80 16.47 -0.54
CA LYS A 64 -14.14 17.78 -0.42
C LYS A 64 -12.63 17.60 -0.37
N LEU A 65 -11.97 17.89 -1.49
CA LEU A 65 -10.51 17.95 -1.58
C LEU A 65 -10.01 19.37 -1.32
N LYS A 66 -9.26 19.57 -0.24
CA LYS A 66 -8.57 20.82 0.08
C LYS A 66 -7.08 20.65 -0.17
N ALA A 67 -6.56 21.40 -1.13
CA ALA A 67 -5.13 21.55 -1.39
C ALA A 67 -4.83 23.04 -1.61
N PRO A 68 -3.64 23.52 -1.23
CA PRO A 68 -3.25 24.90 -1.50
C PRO A 68 -3.14 25.14 -3.01
N ALA A 69 -3.56 26.32 -3.46
CA ALA A 69 -3.48 26.70 -4.87
C ALA A 69 -2.03 26.72 -5.39
N ILE A 70 -1.07 27.02 -4.51
CA ILE A 70 0.35 27.03 -4.81
C ILE A 70 1.07 26.28 -3.67
N ALA A 71 1.81 25.23 -4.05
CA ALA A 71 2.70 24.55 -3.13
C ALA A 71 3.98 25.37 -2.94
N GLU A 72 4.06 26.17 -1.86
CA GLU A 72 5.28 26.92 -1.51
C GLU A 72 6.47 25.99 -1.29
N ASN A 73 6.20 24.82 -0.72
CA ASN A 73 7.17 23.76 -0.54
C ASN A 73 6.61 22.46 -1.12
N GLY A 74 7.04 22.14 -2.35
CA GLY A 74 6.68 20.89 -3.02
C GLY A 74 7.11 19.65 -2.24
N ALA A 75 8.07 19.73 -1.31
CA ALA A 75 8.44 18.59 -0.48
C ALA A 75 7.41 18.27 0.61
N VAL A 76 6.58 19.25 1.01
CA VAL A 76 5.68 19.17 2.17
C VAL A 76 4.40 19.96 1.90
N THR A 77 3.60 19.51 0.94
CA THR A 77 2.33 20.16 0.61
C THR A 77 1.18 19.53 1.41
N PRO A 78 0.42 20.30 2.21
CA PRO A 78 -0.72 19.76 2.94
C PRO A 78 -1.89 19.47 1.99
N VAL A 79 -2.50 18.30 2.13
CA VAL A 79 -3.70 17.88 1.40
C VAL A 79 -4.68 17.27 2.39
N THR A 80 -5.94 17.67 2.29
CA THR A 80 -7.04 17.14 3.10
C THR A 80 -8.14 16.61 2.20
N VAL A 81 -8.55 15.37 2.43
CA VAL A 81 -9.70 14.72 1.79
C VAL A 81 -10.76 14.52 2.86
N ASP A 82 -11.92 15.13 2.65
CA ASP A 82 -13.07 15.02 3.53
C ASP A 82 -14.23 14.38 2.75
N ALA A 83 -14.46 13.09 3.03
CA ALA A 83 -15.56 12.28 2.54
C ALA A 83 -16.52 11.90 3.67
N SER A 84 -16.55 12.70 4.75
CA SER A 84 -17.42 12.44 5.92
C SER A 84 -18.92 12.48 5.61
N GLY A 85 -19.32 13.05 4.47
CA GLY A 85 -20.70 13.04 3.98
C GLY A 85 -21.13 11.71 3.34
N ILE A 86 -20.20 10.76 3.15
CA ILE A 86 -20.46 9.46 2.56
C ILE A 86 -20.40 8.40 3.67
N ASP A 87 -21.49 7.66 3.82
CA ASP A 87 -21.51 6.50 4.73
C ASP A 87 -20.79 5.31 4.09
N GLY A 88 -19.98 4.61 4.89
CA GLY A 88 -19.31 3.37 4.45
C GLY A 88 -18.06 3.58 3.58
N VAL A 89 -17.31 4.65 3.79
CA VAL A 89 -16.01 4.83 3.12
C VAL A 89 -15.05 3.71 3.53
N GLU A 90 -14.67 2.86 2.59
CA GLU A 90 -13.75 1.73 2.81
C GLU A 90 -12.28 2.12 2.58
N THR A 91 -12.02 2.87 1.50
CA THR A 91 -10.65 3.24 1.10
C THR A 91 -10.62 4.66 0.53
N ILE A 92 -9.63 5.46 0.93
CA ILE A 92 -9.29 6.75 0.30
C ILE A 92 -7.88 6.64 -0.28
N ALA A 93 -7.71 6.96 -1.56
CA ALA A 93 -6.41 6.99 -2.21
C ALA A 93 -6.12 8.40 -2.74
N ILE A 94 -4.92 8.92 -2.47
CA ILE A 94 -4.48 10.22 -2.97
C ILE A 94 -3.47 10.01 -4.08
N MET A 95 -3.77 10.57 -5.25
CA MET A 95 -2.92 10.45 -6.44
C MET A 95 -2.39 11.81 -6.91
N ALA A 96 -1.15 11.75 -7.35
CA ALA A 96 -0.37 12.86 -7.84
C ALA A 96 -0.03 12.58 -9.32
N SER A 97 -0.84 13.13 -10.23
CA SER A 97 -0.84 12.83 -11.68
C SER A 97 0.51 12.89 -12.40
N LYS A 98 1.41 13.81 -12.02
CA LYS A 98 2.71 14.01 -12.66
C LYS A 98 3.91 13.58 -11.82
N ASN A 99 3.70 12.87 -10.71
CA ASN A 99 4.81 12.28 -9.96
C ASN A 99 5.30 11.00 -10.66
N PRO A 100 6.58 10.62 -10.51
CA PRO A 100 7.11 9.36 -11.06
C PRO A 100 6.41 8.09 -10.52
N MET A 101 5.80 8.23 -9.34
CA MET A 101 4.88 7.27 -8.71
C MET A 101 3.60 8.06 -8.42
N PRO A 102 2.51 7.83 -9.15
CA PRO A 102 1.30 8.63 -9.05
C PRO A 102 0.50 8.30 -7.79
N LEU A 103 0.49 7.06 -7.31
CA LEU A 103 -0.11 6.71 -6.03
C LEU A 103 0.76 7.24 -4.88
N VAL A 104 0.24 8.19 -4.10
CA VAL A 104 0.97 8.78 -2.97
C VAL A 104 0.64 8.06 -1.67
N CYS A 105 -0.65 7.86 -1.41
CA CYS A 105 -1.14 7.23 -0.19
C CYS A 105 -2.42 6.44 -0.47
N GLU A 106 -2.61 5.36 0.26
CA GLU A 106 -3.84 4.57 0.33
C GLU A 106 -4.20 4.40 1.80
N TYR A 107 -5.42 4.75 2.17
CA TYR A 107 -5.94 4.66 3.53
C TYR A 107 -7.13 3.72 3.52
N THR A 108 -6.97 2.54 4.11
CA THR A 108 -8.07 1.60 4.34
C THR A 108 -8.68 1.86 5.72
N PHE A 109 -9.99 1.99 5.75
CA PHE A 109 -10.78 2.28 6.93
C PHE A 109 -11.42 1.02 7.48
N ALA A 110 -11.54 0.95 8.81
CA ALA A 110 -12.38 -0.06 9.44
C ALA A 110 -13.85 0.34 9.35
N SER A 111 -14.78 -0.61 9.50
CA SER A 111 -16.21 -0.31 9.42
C SER A 111 -16.59 0.79 10.43
N ASN A 112 -17.41 1.75 9.98
CA ASN A 112 -17.87 2.93 10.75
C ASN A 112 -16.81 4.00 11.04
N ALA A 113 -15.63 3.94 10.43
CA ALA A 113 -14.69 5.04 10.50
C ALA A 113 -15.14 6.19 9.59
N VAL A 114 -14.87 7.43 10.03
CA VAL A 114 -15.16 8.63 9.24
C VAL A 114 -14.09 8.77 8.16
N GLY A 115 -14.50 8.90 6.91
CA GLY A 115 -13.63 9.12 5.76
C GLY A 115 -13.01 10.52 5.75
N TYR A 116 -12.10 10.80 6.69
CA TYR A 116 -11.39 12.07 6.78
C TYR A 116 -9.89 11.84 6.88
N VAL A 117 -9.13 12.40 5.94
CA VAL A 117 -7.67 12.27 5.87
C VAL A 117 -7.06 13.64 5.70
N SER A 118 -6.06 13.94 6.52
CA SER A 118 -5.20 15.11 6.34
C SER A 118 -3.75 14.66 6.39
N THR A 119 -3.03 14.84 5.30
CA THR A 119 -1.64 14.39 5.16
C THR A 119 -0.80 15.43 4.42
N ARG A 120 0.51 15.24 4.43
CA ARG A 120 1.46 16.09 3.72
C ARG A 120 2.12 15.24 2.64
N ILE A 121 1.98 15.65 1.39
CA ILE A 121 2.49 14.93 0.23
C ILE A 121 3.63 15.67 -0.46
N LYS A 122 4.45 14.91 -1.19
CA LYS A 122 5.47 15.46 -2.09
C LYS A 122 4.88 15.68 -3.47
N MET A 123 5.06 16.89 -4.01
CA MET A 123 4.70 17.30 -5.35
C MET A 123 5.95 17.72 -6.09
N GLY A 124 6.26 17.04 -7.20
CA GLY A 124 7.46 17.34 -7.99
C GLY A 124 7.33 18.60 -8.86
N GLN A 125 6.10 18.95 -9.25
CA GLN A 125 5.80 20.06 -10.15
C GLN A 125 4.32 20.42 -10.10
N THR A 126 3.89 21.45 -10.83
CA THR A 126 2.48 21.84 -10.96
C THR A 126 1.65 20.77 -11.64
N MET A 127 0.60 20.33 -10.97
CA MET A 127 -0.17 19.14 -11.34
C MET A 127 -1.52 19.07 -10.62
N ASN A 128 -2.38 18.19 -11.11
CA ASN A 128 -3.65 17.88 -10.46
C ASN A 128 -3.46 16.80 -9.40
N VAL A 129 -4.09 17.01 -8.24
CA VAL A 129 -4.25 16.01 -7.18
C VAL A 129 -5.63 15.39 -7.34
N ILE A 130 -5.70 14.06 -7.33
CA ILE A 130 -6.91 13.28 -7.46
C ILE A 130 -7.10 12.52 -6.15
N ALA A 131 -8.32 12.49 -5.61
CA ALA A 131 -8.67 11.85 -4.36
C ALA A 131 -10.02 11.15 -4.47
#